data_AF-A0A2V2Q1C7-F1
#
_entry.id   AF-A0A2V2Q1C7-F1
#
_cell.length_a   1.000
_cell.length_b   1.000
_cell.length_c   1.000
_cell.angle_alpha   90.00
_cell.angle_beta   90.00
_cell.angle_gamma   90.00
#
_symmetry.space_group_name_H-M   'P 1'
#
loop_
_entity.id
_entity.type
_entity.pdbx_description
1 polymer ?
#
loop_
_entity_poly.entity_id
_entity_poly.type
_entity_poly.pdbx_seq_one_letter_code
_entity_poly.pdbx_strand_id
1 'polypeptide(L)'
;MLCDWDTIAQGQPEWDLVTIEVHCRRFGYGEAHYQAFVDAYGLDIRESAGYSVLRGIRELRMVTTNTRKVRYAPESLSEIQRRVDGLRRRDEQLRWSIL
;
A
#
# COMPACT_ATOMS: atom_id res chain seq x y z
N MET A 1 -5.83 17.23 -6.63
CA MET A 1 -6.58 16.89 -7.86
C MET A 1 -6.75 15.37 -7.85
N LEU A 2 -7.96 14.87 -8.00
CA LEU A 2 -8.19 13.44 -8.29
C LEU A 2 -8.10 13.26 -9.81
N CYS A 3 -7.18 12.42 -10.25
CA CYS A 3 -6.88 12.13 -11.65
C CYS A 3 -6.52 10.65 -11.80
N ASP A 4 -6.27 10.21 -13.04
CA ASP A 4 -5.96 8.81 -13.38
C ASP A 4 -7.12 7.83 -13.05
N TRP A 5 -8.20 7.94 -13.82
CA TRP A 5 -9.44 7.18 -13.63
C TRP A 5 -9.44 5.81 -14.34
N ASP A 6 -8.30 5.34 -14.84
CA ASP A 6 -8.17 4.11 -15.63
C ASP A 6 -8.61 2.85 -14.86
N THR A 7 -8.68 2.93 -13.53
CA THR A 7 -9.07 1.81 -12.66
C THR A 7 -10.29 2.10 -11.78
N ILE A 8 -11.08 3.14 -12.11
CA ILE A 8 -12.32 3.43 -11.37
C ILE A 8 -13.31 2.28 -11.49
N ALA A 9 -13.92 1.91 -10.37
CA ALA A 9 -14.96 0.89 -10.32
C ALA A 9 -15.93 1.17 -9.17
N GLN A 10 -17.12 0.60 -9.25
CA GLN A 10 -18.03 0.54 -8.10
C GLN A 10 -17.55 -0.56 -7.15
N GLY A 11 -17.34 -0.21 -5.88
CA GLY A 11 -16.80 -1.14 -4.89
C GLY A 11 -17.00 -0.67 -3.45
N GLN A 12 -16.57 -1.54 -2.54
CA GLN A 12 -16.53 -1.30 -1.09
C GLN A 12 -15.51 -0.19 -0.78
N PRO A 13 -15.83 0.84 0.03
CA PRO A 13 -14.91 1.94 0.34
C PRO A 13 -13.60 1.48 0.98
N GLU A 14 -13.62 0.33 1.66
CA GLU A 14 -12.45 -0.31 2.28
C GLU A 14 -11.30 -0.52 1.29
N TRP A 15 -11.61 -0.73 0.00
CA TRP A 15 -10.59 -0.87 -1.05
C TRP A 15 -9.79 0.42 -1.31
N ASP A 16 -10.45 1.56 -1.17
CA ASP A 16 -9.80 2.87 -1.33
C ASP A 16 -9.04 3.23 -0.05
N LEU A 17 -9.65 3.01 1.12
CA LEU A 17 -9.06 3.38 2.41
C LEU A 17 -7.80 2.58 2.75
N VAL A 18 -7.78 1.28 2.44
CA VAL A 18 -6.58 0.45 2.67
C VAL A 18 -5.40 0.94 1.84
N THR A 19 -5.65 1.57 0.69
CA THR A 19 -4.59 2.14 -0.13
C THR A 19 -3.92 3.29 0.61
N ILE A 20 -4.68 4.14 1.30
CA ILE A 20 -4.17 5.29 2.04
C ILE A 20 -3.33 4.83 3.24
N GLU A 21 -3.83 3.86 4.01
CA GLU A 21 -3.08 3.24 5.12
C GLU A 21 -1.73 2.68 4.64
N VAL A 22 -1.76 1.82 3.61
CA VAL A 22 -0.56 1.15 3.11
C VAL A 22 0.47 2.17 2.61
N HIS A 23 0.01 3.24 1.95
CA HIS A 23 0.91 4.30 1.49
C HIS A 23 1.57 5.01 2.66
N CYS A 24 0.81 5.34 3.70
CA CYS A 24 1.37 6.02 4.86
C CYS A 24 2.44 5.16 5.54
N ARG A 25 2.08 3.93 5.88
CA ARG A 25 2.96 2.99 6.59
C ARG A 25 4.20 2.61 5.78
N ARG A 26 4.05 2.24 4.50
CA ARG A 26 5.18 1.76 3.69
C ARG A 26 6.08 2.87 3.19
N PHE A 27 5.54 4.04 2.84
CA PHE A 27 6.35 5.15 2.28
C PHE A 27 6.69 6.25 3.29
N GLY A 28 6.40 6.02 4.58
CA GLY A 28 6.88 6.87 5.65
C GLY A 28 6.13 8.19 5.80
N TYR A 29 4.88 8.29 5.31
CA TYR A 29 4.00 9.34 5.82
C TYR A 29 3.70 8.96 7.27
N GLY A 30 4.10 9.82 8.21
CA GLY A 30 4.04 9.49 9.64
C GLY A 30 2.62 9.16 10.10
N GLU A 31 2.53 8.42 11.21
CA GLU A 31 1.26 8.03 11.86
C GLU A 31 0.27 9.19 12.01
N ALA A 32 0.79 10.39 12.32
CA ALA A 32 -0.02 11.61 12.44
C ALA A 32 -0.77 11.99 11.15
N HIS A 33 -0.18 11.72 9.97
CA HIS A 33 -0.84 11.99 8.69
C HIS A 33 -2.01 11.04 8.44
N TYR A 34 -1.82 9.76 8.79
CA TYR A 34 -2.89 8.78 8.71
C TYR A 34 -4.00 9.09 9.72
N GLN A 35 -3.65 9.46 10.95
CA GLN A 35 -4.64 9.83 11.96
C GLN A 35 -5.48 11.04 11.54
N ALA A 36 -4.85 12.09 11.01
CA ALA A 36 -5.58 13.25 10.49
C ALA A 36 -6.54 12.89 9.35
N PHE A 37 -6.17 11.92 8.51
CA PHE A 37 -7.07 11.38 7.49
C PHE A 37 -8.26 10.64 8.12
N VAL A 38 -8.01 9.76 9.10
CA VAL A 38 -9.08 9.03 9.82
C VAL A 38 -10.05 10.01 10.48
N ASP A 39 -9.54 11.05 11.15
CA ASP A 39 -10.35 12.05 11.83
C ASP A 39 -11.24 12.83 10.84
N ALA A 40 -10.73 13.14 9.64
CA ALA A 40 -11.47 13.84 8.60
C ALA A 40 -12.47 12.94 7.87
N TYR A 41 -12.12 11.68 7.61
CA TYR A 41 -12.96 10.73 6.88
C TYR A 41 -14.03 10.10 7.79
N GLY A 42 -13.74 9.94 9.08
CA GLY A 42 -14.63 9.36 10.10
C GLY A 42 -14.61 7.84 10.16
N LEU A 43 -13.65 7.17 9.51
CA LEU A 43 -13.50 5.71 9.55
C LEU A 43 -12.03 5.30 9.56
N ASP A 44 -11.64 4.49 10.56
CA ASP A 44 -10.35 3.83 10.58
C ASP A 44 -10.46 2.44 9.93
N ILE A 45 -9.85 2.26 8.76
CA ILE A 45 -9.89 0.97 8.07
C ILE A 45 -9.19 -0.13 8.89
N ARG A 46 -8.27 0.21 9.80
CA ARG A 46 -7.54 -0.75 10.65
C ARG A 46 -8.46 -1.50 11.61
N GLU A 47 -9.61 -0.93 11.95
CA GLU A 47 -10.60 -1.55 12.84
C GLU A 47 -11.53 -2.53 12.09
N SER A 48 -11.51 -2.54 10.76
CA SER A 48 -12.33 -3.45 9.96
C SER A 48 -11.81 -4.89 10.03
N ALA A 49 -12.74 -5.85 10.17
CA ALA A 49 -12.43 -7.28 10.15
C ALA A 49 -11.70 -7.74 8.87
N GLY A 50 -11.92 -7.05 7.74
CA GLY A 50 -11.30 -7.36 6.45
C GLY A 50 -9.91 -6.75 6.23
N TYR A 51 -9.45 -5.88 7.13
CA TYR A 51 -8.26 -5.05 6.92
C TYR A 51 -7.01 -5.87 6.58
N SER A 52 -6.70 -6.89 7.37
CA SER A 52 -5.49 -7.70 7.19
C SER A 52 -5.40 -8.35 5.81
N VAL A 53 -6.55 -8.79 5.28
CA VAL A 53 -6.66 -9.41 3.95
C VAL A 53 -6.51 -8.36 2.86
N LEU A 54 -7.26 -7.27 2.94
CA LEU A 54 -7.23 -6.18 1.95
C LEU A 54 -5.83 -5.57 1.84
N ARG A 55 -5.17 -5.36 2.99
CA ARG A 55 -3.79 -4.87 3.09
C ARG A 55 -2.83 -5.83 2.41
N GLY A 56 -2.92 -7.13 2.72
CA GLY A 56 -2.08 -8.15 2.09
C GLY A 56 -2.23 -8.19 0.57
N ILE A 57 -3.47 -8.10 0.07
CA ILE A 57 -3.73 -8.03 -1.38
C ILE A 57 -3.13 -6.76 -1.99
N ARG A 58 -3.28 -5.60 -1.33
CA ARG A 58 -2.74 -4.33 -1.82
C ARG A 58 -1.22 -4.36 -1.92
N GLU A 59 -0.55 -4.82 -0.86
CA GLU A 59 0.91 -4.90 -0.82
C GLU A 59 1.45 -5.89 -1.88
N LEU A 60 0.79 -7.05 -2.02
CA LEU A 60 1.15 -8.02 -3.06
C LEU A 60 0.98 -7.45 -4.47
N ARG A 61 -0.13 -6.73 -4.73
CA ARG A 61 -0.39 -6.07 -6.03
C ARG A 61 0.68 -5.02 -6.35
N MET A 62 1.14 -4.27 -5.35
CA MET A 62 2.20 -3.27 -5.53
C MET A 62 3.54 -3.93 -5.89
N VAL A 63 3.96 -4.95 -5.14
CA VAL A 63 5.23 -5.66 -5.39
C VAL A 63 5.22 -6.36 -6.74
N THR A 64 4.14 -7.04 -7.11
CA THR A 64 4.02 -7.72 -8.40
C THR A 64 4.00 -6.75 -9.58
N THR A 65 3.38 -5.57 -9.42
CA THR A 65 3.41 -4.51 -10.44
C THR A 65 4.81 -3.93 -10.62
N ASN A 66 5.55 -3.71 -9.54
CA ASN A 66 6.93 -3.23 -9.62
C ASN A 66 7.87 -4.28 -10.21
N THR A 67 7.65 -5.57 -9.89
CA THR A 67 8.41 -6.69 -10.46
C THR A 67 8.32 -6.73 -11.98
N ARG A 68 7.14 -6.45 -12.57
CA ARG A 68 6.97 -6.38 -14.03
C ARG A 68 7.79 -5.26 -14.68
N LYS A 69 8.09 -4.19 -13.93
CA LYS A 69 8.84 -3.02 -14.43
C LYS A 69 10.37 -3.22 -14.35
N VAL A 70 10.87 -4.20 -13.60
CA VAL A 70 12.31 -4.46 -13.40
C VAL A 70 13.09 -4.56 -14.70
N ARG A 71 12.48 -5.13 -15.75
CA ARG A 71 13.12 -5.26 -17.06
C ARG A 71 13.59 -3.91 -17.63
N TYR A 72 12.92 -2.84 -17.26
CA TYR A 72 13.19 -1.47 -17.71
C TYR A 72 13.90 -0.60 -16.65
N ALA A 73 14.08 -1.12 -15.42
CA ALA A 73 14.65 -0.42 -14.27
C ALA A 73 15.40 -1.43 -13.35
N PRO A 74 16.55 -1.97 -13.79
CA PRO A 74 17.26 -3.03 -13.06
C PRO A 74 17.73 -2.63 -11.65
N GLU A 75 17.97 -1.34 -11.40
CA GLU A 75 18.30 -0.77 -10.09
C GLU A 75 17.21 -1.04 -9.03
N SER A 76 15.96 -1.19 -9.47
CA SER A 76 14.81 -1.49 -8.60
C SER A 76 14.79 -2.92 -8.05
N LEU A 77 15.62 -3.82 -8.61
CA LEU A 77 15.59 -5.25 -8.27
C LEU A 77 15.90 -5.49 -6.78
N SER A 78 16.90 -4.79 -6.26
CA SER A 78 17.32 -4.91 -4.85
C SER A 78 16.18 -4.59 -3.89
N GLU A 79 15.46 -3.50 -4.14
CA GLU A 79 14.31 -3.09 -3.35
C GLU A 79 13.14 -4.07 -3.49
N ILE A 80 12.86 -4.57 -4.69
CA ILE A 80 11.79 -5.54 -4.90
C ILE A 80 12.08 -6.84 -4.12
N GLN A 81 13.32 -7.32 -4.11
CA GLN A 81 13.73 -8.47 -3.31
C GLN A 81 13.49 -8.21 -1.82
N ARG A 82 13.87 -7.03 -1.30
CA ARG A 82 13.60 -6.64 0.10
C ARG A 82 12.09 -6.69 0.42
N ARG A 83 11.26 -6.16 -0.47
CA ARG A 83 9.79 -6.15 -0.27
C ARG A 83 9.20 -7.56 -0.28
N VAL A 84 9.61 -8.41 -1.22
CA VAL A 84 9.15 -9.82 -1.29
C VAL A 84 9.51 -10.56 -0.01
N ASP A 85 10.73 -10.39 0.47
CA ASP A 85 11.20 -11.01 1.70
C ASP A 85 10.46 -10.48 2.94
N GLY A 86 10.18 -9.18 2.99
CA GLY A 86 9.34 -8.58 4.02
C GLY A 86 7.93 -9.19 4.05
N LEU A 87 7.31 -9.37 2.87
CA LEU A 87 6.00 -10.02 2.77
C LEU A 87 6.02 -11.47 3.26
N ARG A 88 7.05 -12.25 2.89
CA ARG A 88 7.21 -13.64 3.34
C ARG A 88 7.37 -13.74 4.86
N ARG A 89 8.13 -12.81 5.46
CA ARG A 89 8.32 -12.73 6.91
C ARG A 89 7.14 -12.08 7.65
N ARG A 90 6.12 -11.62 6.92
CA ARG A 90 5.00 -10.82 7.45
C ARG A 90 5.48 -9.58 8.22
N ASP A 91 6.55 -8.96 7.73
CA ASP A 91 7.04 -7.70 8.27
C ASP A 91 6.15 -6.54 7.77
N GLU A 92 5.26 -6.13 8.64
CA GLU A 92 4.31 -5.05 8.40
C GLU A 92 4.95 -3.66 8.57
N GLN A 93 6.09 -3.56 9.25
CA GLN A 93 6.73 -2.27 9.56
C GLN A 93 7.88 -1.94 8.60
N LEU A 94 8.29 -2.89 7.76
CA LEU A 94 9.31 -2.66 6.72
C LEU A 94 8.91 -1.49 5.81
N ARG A 95 9.68 -0.41 5.88
CA ARG A 95 9.54 0.74 4.98
C ARG A 95 10.07 0.42 3.59
N TRP A 96 9.42 1.00 2.59
CA TRP A 96 9.71 0.82 1.17
C TRP A 96 10.26 2.11 0.58
N SER A 97 11.23 1.99 -0.31
CA SER A 97 11.78 3.12 -1.06
C SER A 97 11.03 3.28 -2.38
N ILE A 98 10.68 4.50 -2.77
CA ILE A 98 10.03 4.76 -4.07
C ILE A 98 10.96 4.28 -5.20
N LEU A 99 10.38 3.59 -6.19
CA LEU A 99 11.06 3.01 -7.36
C LEU A 99 10.72 3.81 -8.61
#